data_AF-A0A936B0D5-F1
#
_entry.id   AF-A0A936B0D5-F1
#
_cell.length_a   1.000
_cell.length_b   1.000
_cell.length_c   1.000
_cell.angle_alpha   90.00
_cell.angle_beta   90.00
_cell.angle_gamma   90.00
#
_symmetry.space_group_name_H-M   'P 1'
#
loop_
_entity.id
_entity.type
_entity.pdbx_description
1 polymer ?
#
loop_
_entity_poly.entity_id
_entity_poly.type
_entity_poly.pdbx_seq_one_letter_code
_entity_poly.pdbx_strand_id
1 'polypeptide(L)'
;MSFWLIFKIVLVIPFLFMFWRRADWVWGIGLLTLTTAAFADTFLGVFGREQLLAELGMLAYVLLGVLVGGAAVWVVGVTRPLITPAPALPPMPVVVAPPAAVSLGREHQQLSDTIRTQMSMEDVLDLIFDLNLPEVEIISPTQDMSQTIQNLLQATHKNGQTADLTLAVERILTPVPAEHLPRLEKLSADSPPTVLRRYLLAYYFADQLREMAEALEIDWEMLGLGSKQAKARNLLLYLRRRDRTAELIALMQKAG
;
A
#
# COMPACT_ATOMS: atom_id res chain seq x y z
N MET A 1 21.91 30.44 -21.21
CA MET A 1 21.89 29.13 -20.53
C MET A 1 22.17 28.07 -21.60
N SER A 2 23.28 27.35 -21.49
CA SER A 2 23.77 26.50 -22.59
C SER A 2 22.75 25.39 -22.89
N PHE A 3 22.34 25.23 -24.15
CA PHE A 3 21.39 24.20 -24.63
C PHE A 3 21.65 22.81 -24.04
N TRP A 4 22.92 22.51 -23.79
CA TRP A 4 23.38 21.25 -23.22
C TRP A 4 23.01 21.01 -21.76
N LEU A 5 22.86 22.08 -20.97
CA LEU A 5 22.41 22.00 -19.59
C LEU A 5 20.91 21.69 -19.53
N ILE A 6 20.12 22.25 -20.46
CA ILE A 6 18.68 21.99 -20.57
C ILE A 6 18.44 20.51 -20.90
N PHE A 7 19.18 19.95 -21.87
CA PHE A 7 19.08 18.54 -22.23
C PHE A 7 19.36 17.60 -21.04
N LYS A 8 20.41 17.88 -20.25
CA LYS A 8 20.76 17.10 -19.05
C LYS A 8 19.65 17.12 -18.00
N ILE A 9 19.04 18.28 -17.77
CA ILE A 9 17.93 18.42 -16.82
C ILE A 9 16.71 17.63 -17.31
N VAL A 10 16.35 17.77 -18.59
CA VAL A 10 15.23 17.03 -19.20
C VAL A 10 15.44 15.52 -19.12
N LEU A 11 16.69 15.04 -19.17
CA LEU A 11 17.03 13.62 -19.03
C LEU A 11 16.89 13.11 -17.58
N VAL A 12 17.16 13.94 -16.57
CA VAL A 12 17.08 13.58 -15.14
C VAL A 12 15.63 13.63 -14.61
N ILE A 13 14.82 14.58 -15.08
CA ILE A 13 13.41 14.75 -14.67
C ILE A 13 12.58 13.45 -14.73
N PRO A 14 12.59 12.63 -15.81
CA PRO A 14 11.78 11.41 -15.85
C PRO A 14 12.24 10.37 -14.82
N PHE A 15 13.52 10.30 -14.49
CA PHE A 15 14.03 9.42 -13.44
C PHE A 15 13.60 9.88 -12.05
N LEU A 16 13.60 11.20 -11.83
CA LEU A 16 13.18 11.80 -10.57
C LEU A 16 11.66 11.62 -10.37
N PHE A 17 10.87 11.80 -11.43
CA PHE A 17 9.43 11.51 -11.44
C PHE A 17 9.13 10.03 -11.22
N MET A 18 9.85 9.13 -11.89
CA MET A 18 9.72 7.67 -11.69
C MET A 18 10.09 7.26 -10.27
N PHE A 19 11.17 7.79 -9.70
CA PHE A 19 11.59 7.52 -8.32
C PHE A 19 10.57 8.05 -7.30
N TRP A 20 10.02 9.25 -7.52
CA TRP A 20 8.97 9.79 -6.67
C TRP A 20 7.69 8.95 -6.72
N ARG A 21 7.34 8.42 -7.90
CA ARG A 21 6.16 7.57 -8.08
C ARG A 21 6.35 6.12 -7.62
N ARG A 22 7.57 5.61 -7.69
CA ARG A 22 7.97 4.24 -7.31
C ARG A 22 9.30 4.30 -6.57
N ALA A 23 9.22 4.51 -5.25
CA ALA A 23 10.37 4.60 -4.36
C ALA A 23 11.01 3.22 -4.11
N ASP A 24 11.45 2.58 -5.19
CA ASP A 24 12.14 1.29 -5.17
C ASP A 24 13.66 1.49 -5.31
N TRP A 25 14.44 0.61 -4.70
CA TRP A 25 15.90 0.67 -4.73
C TRP A 25 16.48 0.65 -6.15
N VAL A 26 15.80 -0.04 -7.10
CA VAL A 26 16.16 -0.06 -8.52
C VAL A 26 16.14 1.36 -9.11
N TRP A 27 15.07 2.13 -8.90
CA TRP A 27 14.97 3.51 -9.39
C TRP A 27 15.95 4.45 -8.68
N GLY A 28 16.25 4.19 -7.40
CA GLY A 28 17.29 4.89 -6.66
C GLY A 28 18.67 4.74 -7.30
N ILE A 29 19.05 3.51 -7.70
CA ILE A 29 20.33 3.25 -8.39
C ILE A 29 20.36 3.92 -9.76
N GLY A 30 19.25 3.86 -10.52
CA GLY A 30 19.14 4.53 -11.81
C GLY A 30 19.33 6.04 -11.69
N LEU A 31 18.64 6.68 -10.73
CA LEU A 31 18.76 8.11 -10.47
C LEU A 31 20.17 8.50 -10.02
N LEU A 32 20.77 7.74 -9.08
CA LEU A 32 22.13 7.98 -8.60
C LEU A 32 23.15 7.89 -9.74
N THR A 33 23.05 6.87 -10.58
CA THR A 33 23.95 6.66 -11.72
C THR A 33 23.83 7.80 -12.73
N LEU A 34 22.60 8.20 -13.07
CA LEU A 34 22.34 9.23 -14.06
C LEU A 34 22.76 10.62 -13.59
N THR A 35 22.46 10.95 -12.34
CA THR A 35 22.86 12.23 -11.73
C THR A 35 24.37 12.31 -11.60
N THR A 36 25.04 11.24 -11.14
CA THR A 36 26.51 11.19 -11.04
C THR A 36 27.15 11.33 -12.42
N ALA A 37 26.62 10.68 -13.46
CA ALA A 37 27.12 10.82 -14.83
C ALA A 37 26.93 12.26 -15.37
N ALA A 38 25.77 12.87 -15.13
CA ALA A 38 25.49 14.24 -15.57
C ALA A 38 26.38 15.27 -14.85
N PHE A 39 26.63 15.08 -13.56
CA PHE A 39 27.58 15.89 -12.79
C PHE A 39 29.01 15.69 -13.25
N ALA A 40 29.47 14.45 -13.42
CA ALA A 40 30.81 14.14 -13.90
C ALA A 40 31.08 14.74 -15.28
N ASP A 41 30.15 14.63 -16.22
CA ASP A 41 30.30 15.21 -17.56
C ASP A 41 30.33 16.74 -17.53
N THR A 42 29.53 17.36 -16.65
CA THR A 42 29.55 18.82 -16.48
C THR A 42 30.86 19.29 -15.83
N PHE A 43 31.34 18.57 -14.83
CA PHE A 43 32.61 18.84 -14.14
C PHE A 43 33.80 18.72 -15.09
N LEU A 44 33.89 17.62 -15.86
CA LEU A 44 34.93 17.43 -16.87
C LEU A 44 34.86 18.49 -17.98
N GLY A 45 33.67 18.93 -18.36
CA GLY A 45 33.49 19.99 -19.35
C GLY A 45 33.95 21.36 -18.88
N VAL A 46 33.79 21.68 -17.59
CA VAL A 46 34.18 22.99 -17.01
C VAL A 46 35.69 23.07 -16.77
N PHE A 47 36.30 21.99 -16.28
CA PHE A 47 37.69 21.99 -15.83
C PHE A 47 38.68 21.42 -16.84
N GLY A 48 38.22 21.03 -18.04
CA GLY A 48 39.06 20.47 -19.10
C GLY A 48 39.22 18.97 -18.98
N ARG A 49 38.53 18.24 -19.87
CA ARG A 49 38.40 16.78 -19.82
C ARG A 49 39.75 16.05 -19.85
N GLU A 50 40.65 16.45 -20.74
CA GLU A 50 41.94 15.75 -20.91
C GLU A 50 42.86 15.93 -19.69
N GLN A 51 42.86 17.13 -19.12
CA GLN A 51 43.71 17.50 -17.98
C GLN A 51 43.23 16.81 -16.70
N LEU A 52 41.92 16.84 -16.43
CA LEU A 52 41.34 16.13 -15.29
C LEU A 52 41.42 14.61 -15.41
N LEU A 53 41.25 14.03 -16.60
CA LEU A 53 41.40 12.58 -16.77
C LEU A 53 42.85 12.15 -16.54
N ALA A 54 43.83 12.97 -16.95
CA ALA A 54 45.24 12.74 -16.66
C ALA A 54 45.55 12.83 -15.16
N GLU A 55 44.97 13.80 -14.44
CA GLU A 55 45.14 13.95 -12.99
C GLU A 55 44.42 12.87 -12.17
N LEU A 56 43.22 12.48 -12.58
CA LEU A 56 42.44 11.42 -11.92
C LEU A 56 43.04 10.03 -12.13
N GLY A 57 43.71 9.80 -13.26
CA GLY A 57 44.40 8.54 -13.56
C GLY A 57 43.49 7.31 -13.36
N MET A 58 43.92 6.38 -12.50
CA MET A 58 43.16 5.16 -12.17
C MET A 58 41.75 5.47 -11.64
N LEU A 59 41.56 6.57 -10.89
CA LEU A 59 40.30 6.89 -10.24
C LEU A 59 39.19 7.18 -11.26
N ALA A 60 39.54 7.75 -12.42
CA ALA A 60 38.60 7.93 -13.53
C ALA A 60 38.05 6.59 -14.05
N TYR A 61 38.89 5.56 -14.16
CA TYR A 61 38.46 4.22 -14.58
C TYR A 61 37.58 3.53 -13.54
N VAL A 62 37.87 3.72 -12.24
CA VAL A 62 37.04 3.21 -11.16
C VAL A 62 35.65 3.86 -11.19
N LEU A 63 35.58 5.18 -11.32
CA LEU A 63 34.30 5.91 -11.43
C LEU A 63 33.50 5.48 -12.67
N LEU A 64 34.17 5.30 -13.80
CA LEU A 64 33.53 4.77 -15.01
C LEU A 64 32.99 3.36 -14.78
N GLY A 65 33.77 2.50 -14.12
CA GLY A 65 33.34 1.14 -13.76
C GLY A 65 32.12 1.12 -12.83
N VAL A 66 32.08 2.01 -11.83
CA VAL A 66 30.93 2.16 -10.93
C VAL A 66 29.70 2.65 -11.70
N LEU A 67 29.84 3.61 -12.60
CA LEU A 67 28.74 4.11 -13.43
C LEU A 67 28.19 3.02 -14.37
N VAL A 68 29.08 2.28 -15.05
CA VAL A 68 28.69 1.17 -15.93
C VAL A 68 28.04 0.04 -15.13
N GLY A 69 28.59 -0.30 -13.96
CA GLY A 69 28.02 -1.30 -13.07
C GLY A 69 26.64 -0.90 -12.54
N GLY A 70 26.48 0.34 -12.08
CA GLY A 70 25.21 0.91 -11.64
C GLY A 70 24.16 0.91 -12.77
N ALA A 71 24.56 1.28 -13.98
CA ALA A 71 23.70 1.25 -15.16
C ALA A 71 23.27 -0.19 -15.50
N ALA A 72 24.18 -1.16 -15.46
CA ALA A 72 23.88 -2.56 -15.72
C ALA A 72 22.89 -3.13 -14.68
N VAL A 73 23.12 -2.86 -13.39
CA VAL A 73 22.22 -3.27 -12.31
C VAL A 73 20.83 -2.63 -12.47
N TRP A 74 20.77 -1.36 -12.84
CA TRP A 74 19.51 -0.67 -13.11
C TRP A 74 18.76 -1.28 -14.30
N VAL A 75 19.43 -1.49 -15.44
CA VAL A 75 18.83 -2.12 -16.63
C VAL A 75 18.31 -3.51 -16.31
N VAL A 76 19.08 -4.33 -15.61
CA VAL A 76 18.64 -5.67 -15.16
C VAL A 76 17.45 -5.55 -14.20
N GLY A 77 17.46 -4.61 -13.26
CA GLY A 77 16.34 -4.37 -12.34
C GLY A 77 15.05 -3.98 -13.04
N VAL A 78 15.12 -3.12 -14.06
CA VAL A 78 13.96 -2.68 -14.85
C VAL A 78 13.46 -3.79 -15.79
N THR A 79 14.36 -4.63 -16.32
CA THR A 79 14.01 -5.69 -17.28
C THR A 79 13.65 -7.03 -16.64
N ARG A 80 14.06 -7.31 -15.40
CA ARG A 80 13.66 -8.50 -14.64
C ARG A 80 12.16 -8.82 -14.71
N PRO A 81 11.23 -7.88 -14.48
CA PRO A 81 9.80 -8.18 -14.57
C PRO A 81 9.32 -8.58 -15.98
N LEU A 82 10.11 -8.32 -17.03
CA LEU A 82 9.81 -8.71 -18.41
C LEU A 82 10.39 -10.09 -18.77
N ILE A 83 11.42 -10.54 -18.05
CA ILE A 83 12.21 -11.73 -18.40
C ILE A 83 11.89 -12.92 -17.49
N THR A 84 11.36 -12.69 -16.28
CA THR A 84 10.83 -13.79 -15.46
C THR A 84 9.53 -14.28 -16.08
N PRO A 85 9.49 -15.46 -16.73
CA PRO A 85 8.20 -16.09 -17.02
C PRO A 85 7.49 -16.27 -15.68
N ALA A 86 6.20 -15.93 -15.63
CA ALA A 86 5.35 -16.34 -14.52
C ALA A 86 5.63 -17.83 -14.26
N PRO A 87 5.89 -18.25 -13.01
CA PRO A 87 6.18 -19.64 -12.72
C PRO A 87 5.11 -20.49 -13.37
N ALA A 88 5.51 -21.33 -14.33
CA ALA A 88 4.62 -22.27 -14.95
C ALA A 88 4.08 -23.13 -13.80
N LEU A 89 2.80 -22.91 -13.48
CA LEU A 89 2.09 -23.77 -12.56
C LEU A 89 2.32 -25.20 -13.06
N PRO A 90 2.77 -26.14 -12.21
CA PRO A 90 2.87 -27.54 -12.64
C PRO A 90 1.51 -27.93 -13.23
N PRO A 91 1.46 -28.73 -14.31
CA PRO A 91 0.19 -29.22 -14.82
C PRO A 91 -0.51 -29.88 -13.64
N MET A 92 -1.57 -29.23 -13.16
CA MET A 92 -2.33 -29.76 -12.05
C MET A 92 -2.76 -31.16 -12.50
N PRO A 93 -2.52 -32.22 -11.70
CA PRO A 93 -3.26 -33.45 -11.93
C PRO A 93 -4.72 -33.04 -12.03
N VAL A 94 -5.42 -33.53 -13.05
CA VAL A 94 -6.88 -33.39 -13.14
C VAL A 94 -7.44 -34.21 -12.00
N VAL A 95 -7.40 -33.63 -10.80
CA VAL A 95 -8.11 -34.11 -9.63
C VAL A 95 -9.53 -33.70 -9.94
N VAL A 96 -10.35 -34.69 -10.33
CA VAL A 96 -11.80 -34.53 -10.31
C VAL A 96 -12.14 -34.05 -8.91
N ALA A 97 -12.48 -32.76 -8.81
CA ALA A 97 -12.71 -32.10 -7.54
C ALA A 97 -13.83 -32.85 -6.81
N PRO A 98 -13.63 -33.25 -5.53
CA PRO A 98 -14.72 -33.80 -4.74
C PRO A 98 -15.89 -32.80 -4.74
N PRO A 99 -17.15 -33.26 -4.63
CA PRO A 99 -18.33 -32.40 -4.76
C PRO A 99 -18.32 -31.15 -3.86
N ALA A 100 -17.61 -31.18 -2.72
CA ALA A 100 -17.40 -30.04 -1.83
C ALA A 100 -16.47 -28.94 -2.39
N ALA A 101 -15.49 -29.27 -3.23
CA ALA A 101 -14.60 -28.28 -3.85
C ALA A 101 -15.29 -27.53 -5.02
N VAL A 102 -16.29 -28.16 -5.65
CA VAL A 102 -17.12 -27.52 -6.70
C VAL A 102 -18.12 -26.53 -6.09
N SER A 103 -18.66 -26.81 -4.89
CA SER A 103 -19.50 -25.85 -4.15
C SER A 103 -18.69 -24.66 -3.64
N LEU A 104 -17.51 -24.89 -3.07
CA LEU A 104 -16.59 -23.84 -2.62
C LEU A 104 -16.15 -22.92 -3.78
N GLY A 105 -15.81 -23.48 -4.95
CA GLY A 105 -15.46 -22.67 -6.13
C GLY A 105 -16.61 -21.77 -6.61
N ARG A 106 -17.85 -22.25 -6.54
CA ARG A 106 -19.05 -21.47 -6.86
C ARG A 106 -19.32 -20.36 -5.84
N GLU A 107 -19.18 -20.65 -4.55
CA GLU A 107 -19.33 -19.66 -3.47
C GLU A 107 -18.27 -18.56 -3.58
N HIS A 108 -17.01 -18.92 -3.87
CA HIS A 108 -15.93 -17.96 -4.11
C HIS A 108 -16.20 -17.05 -5.32
N GLN A 109 -16.77 -17.59 -6.42
CA GLN A 109 -17.15 -16.80 -7.59
C GLN A 109 -18.31 -15.86 -7.27
N GLN A 110 -19.38 -16.36 -6.63
CA GLN A 110 -20.52 -15.53 -6.22
C GLN A 110 -20.10 -14.38 -5.31
N LEU A 111 -19.26 -14.65 -4.30
CA LEU A 111 -18.76 -13.63 -3.39
C LEU A 111 -17.89 -12.59 -4.12
N SER A 112 -17.05 -13.03 -5.06
CA SER A 112 -16.24 -12.12 -5.88
C SER A 112 -17.10 -11.18 -6.74
N ASP A 113 -18.19 -11.69 -7.31
CA ASP A 113 -19.12 -10.92 -8.12
C ASP A 113 -19.92 -9.93 -7.26
N THR A 114 -20.37 -10.34 -6.08
CA THR A 114 -21.04 -9.46 -5.11
C THR A 114 -20.14 -8.31 -4.68
N ILE A 115 -18.89 -8.59 -4.27
CA ILE A 115 -17.93 -7.55 -3.87
C ILE A 115 -17.69 -6.59 -5.04
N ARG A 116 -17.49 -7.12 -6.25
CA ARG A 116 -17.20 -6.30 -7.43
C ARG A 116 -18.36 -5.39 -7.85
N THR A 117 -19.59 -5.86 -7.70
CA THR A 117 -20.78 -5.15 -8.20
C THR A 117 -21.42 -4.22 -7.17
N GLN A 118 -21.31 -4.53 -5.87
CA GLN A 118 -22.03 -3.82 -4.82
C GLN A 118 -21.14 -3.04 -3.86
N MET A 119 -19.82 -3.26 -3.87
CA MET A 119 -18.89 -2.62 -2.95
C MET A 119 -17.98 -1.64 -3.68
N SER A 120 -17.65 -0.53 -3.01
CA SER A 120 -16.64 0.41 -3.49
C SER A 120 -15.23 -0.04 -3.07
N MET A 121 -14.19 0.59 -3.61
CA MET A 121 -12.82 0.36 -3.14
C MET A 121 -12.66 0.68 -1.65
N GLU A 122 -13.38 1.68 -1.13
CA GLU A 122 -13.35 2.04 0.29
C GLU A 122 -13.93 0.94 1.18
N ASP A 123 -14.96 0.24 0.70
CA ASP A 123 -15.57 -0.90 1.37
C ASP A 123 -14.66 -2.14 1.33
N VAL A 124 -13.89 -2.34 0.25
CA VAL A 124 -12.88 -3.40 0.17
C VAL A 124 -11.75 -3.15 1.18
N LEU A 125 -11.30 -1.90 1.33
CA LEU A 125 -10.33 -1.53 2.35
C LEU A 125 -10.88 -1.75 3.76
N ASP A 126 -12.19 -1.53 3.96
CA ASP A 126 -12.86 -1.86 5.21
C ASP A 126 -12.91 -3.36 5.47
N LEU A 127 -13.14 -4.20 4.46
CA LEU A 127 -13.07 -5.66 4.60
C LEU A 127 -11.68 -6.10 5.04
N ILE A 128 -10.62 -5.56 4.43
CA ILE A 128 -9.22 -5.87 4.79
C ILE A 128 -8.97 -5.49 6.26
N PHE A 129 -9.45 -4.32 6.67
CA PHE A 129 -9.35 -3.85 8.05
C PHE A 129 -10.14 -4.73 9.04
N ASP A 130 -11.39 -5.07 8.69
CA ASP A 130 -12.30 -5.85 9.54
C ASP A 130 -11.81 -7.29 9.71
N LEU A 131 -11.20 -7.87 8.67
CA LEU A 131 -10.59 -9.20 8.71
C LEU A 131 -9.18 -9.22 9.32
N ASN A 132 -8.68 -8.05 9.74
CA ASN A 132 -7.35 -7.89 10.32
C ASN A 132 -6.23 -8.46 9.44
N LEU A 133 -6.36 -8.29 8.12
CA LEU A 133 -5.40 -8.80 7.17
C LEU A 133 -4.27 -7.78 6.94
N PRO A 134 -3.04 -8.25 6.65
CA PRO A 134 -1.93 -7.36 6.36
C PRO A 134 -2.16 -6.61 5.05
N GLU A 135 -2.40 -5.29 5.14
CA GLU A 135 -2.66 -4.40 3.99
C GLU A 135 -1.58 -4.51 2.90
N VAL A 136 -0.31 -4.71 3.29
CA VAL A 136 0.83 -4.79 2.37
C VAL A 136 0.78 -6.05 1.48
N GLU A 137 0.16 -7.13 1.95
CA GLU A 137 0.03 -8.36 1.16
C GLU A 137 -1.15 -8.30 0.17
N ILE A 138 -2.11 -7.42 0.42
CA ILE A 138 -3.38 -7.36 -0.33
C ILE A 138 -3.43 -6.17 -1.29
N ILE A 139 -2.90 -5.01 -0.86
CA ILE A 139 -2.97 -3.75 -1.59
C ILE A 139 -1.57 -3.45 -2.15
N SER A 140 -1.45 -3.41 -3.47
CA SER A 140 -0.26 -2.87 -4.14
C SER A 140 -0.58 -1.56 -4.90
N PRO A 141 0.34 -0.58 -4.95
CA PRO A 141 0.11 0.73 -5.58
C PRO A 141 -0.23 0.70 -7.07
N THR A 142 -0.02 -0.45 -7.74
CA THR A 142 -0.26 -0.65 -9.17
C THR A 142 -1.43 -1.57 -9.47
N GLN A 143 -2.11 -2.11 -8.45
CA GLN A 143 -3.16 -3.10 -8.62
C GLN A 143 -4.53 -2.45 -8.87
N ASP A 144 -5.29 -3.06 -9.77
CA ASP A 144 -6.68 -2.73 -10.00
C ASP A 144 -7.56 -3.34 -8.88
N MET A 145 -8.76 -2.80 -8.68
CA MET A 145 -9.73 -3.27 -7.69
C MET A 145 -9.99 -4.77 -7.81
N SER A 146 -10.08 -5.28 -9.04
CA SER A 146 -10.24 -6.70 -9.32
C SER A 146 -9.11 -7.56 -8.75
N GLN A 147 -7.85 -7.09 -8.85
CA GLN A 147 -6.69 -7.80 -8.30
C GLN A 147 -6.67 -7.74 -6.77
N THR A 148 -7.07 -6.61 -6.19
CA THR A 148 -7.20 -6.45 -4.73
C THR A 148 -8.24 -7.43 -4.17
N ILE A 149 -9.38 -7.59 -4.85
CA ILE A 149 -10.43 -8.56 -4.46
C ILE A 149 -9.92 -10.01 -4.56
N GLN A 150 -9.17 -10.35 -5.62
CA GLN A 150 -8.57 -11.68 -5.77
C GLN A 150 -7.55 -11.97 -4.66
N ASN A 151 -6.69 -11.00 -4.34
CA ASN A 151 -5.71 -11.14 -3.24
C ASN A 151 -6.42 -11.28 -1.89
N LEU A 152 -7.49 -10.52 -1.65
CA LEU A 152 -8.31 -10.63 -0.45
C LEU A 152 -8.90 -12.04 -0.32
N LEU A 153 -9.57 -12.55 -1.36
CA LEU A 153 -10.17 -13.88 -1.37
C LEU A 153 -9.12 -14.99 -1.15
N GLN A 154 -7.94 -14.85 -1.75
CA GLN A 154 -6.85 -15.80 -1.59
C GLN A 154 -6.26 -15.75 -0.18
N ALA A 155 -6.09 -14.56 0.39
CA ALA A 155 -5.59 -14.38 1.76
C ALA A 155 -6.57 -14.95 2.79
N THR A 156 -7.87 -14.68 2.64
CA THR A 156 -8.91 -15.23 3.54
C THR A 156 -8.99 -16.75 3.43
N HIS A 157 -8.85 -17.30 2.23
CA HIS A 157 -8.84 -18.74 2.03
C HIS A 157 -7.63 -19.40 2.69
N LYS A 158 -6.43 -18.84 2.48
CA LYS A 158 -5.17 -19.33 3.08
C LYS A 158 -5.23 -19.30 4.62
N ASN A 159 -5.90 -18.31 5.19
CA ASN A 159 -6.06 -18.16 6.64
C ASN A 159 -7.26 -18.91 7.22
N GLY A 160 -8.05 -19.62 6.39
CA GLY A 160 -9.26 -20.33 6.84
C GLY A 160 -10.42 -19.41 7.25
N GLN A 161 -10.40 -18.14 6.85
CA GLN A 161 -11.34 -17.08 7.25
C GLN A 161 -12.44 -16.83 6.21
N THR A 162 -12.74 -17.78 5.32
CA THR A 162 -13.74 -17.60 4.25
C THR A 162 -15.14 -17.31 4.81
N ALA A 163 -15.52 -17.94 5.93
CA ALA A 163 -16.80 -17.67 6.59
C ALA A 163 -16.86 -16.26 7.20
N ASP A 164 -15.73 -15.79 7.77
CA ASP A 164 -15.63 -14.44 8.34
C ASP A 164 -15.69 -13.37 7.25
N LEU A 165 -15.14 -13.64 6.07
CA LEU A 165 -15.26 -12.75 4.90
C LEU A 165 -16.72 -12.61 4.47
N THR A 166 -17.47 -13.71 4.33
CA THR A 166 -18.89 -13.65 3.96
C THR A 166 -19.69 -12.82 4.96
N LEU A 167 -19.47 -13.03 6.26
CA LEU A 167 -20.10 -12.23 7.32
C LEU A 167 -19.68 -10.77 7.28
N ALA A 168 -18.41 -10.46 6.98
CA ALA A 168 -17.91 -9.10 6.87
C ALA A 168 -18.52 -8.37 5.66
N VAL A 169 -18.67 -9.06 4.52
CA VAL A 169 -19.34 -8.55 3.32
C VAL A 169 -20.81 -8.24 3.62
N GLU A 170 -21.55 -9.19 4.20
CA GLU A 170 -22.94 -8.97 4.60
C GLU A 170 -23.06 -7.79 5.57
N ARG A 171 -22.13 -7.66 6.52
CA ARG A 171 -22.10 -6.56 7.50
C ARG A 171 -21.90 -5.19 6.87
N ILE A 172 -21.12 -5.08 5.80
CA ILE A 172 -20.92 -3.81 5.11
C ILE A 172 -22.13 -3.47 4.23
N LEU A 173 -22.66 -4.47 3.52
CA LEU A 173 -23.84 -4.30 2.65
C LEU A 173 -25.14 -4.07 3.45
N THR A 174 -25.24 -4.66 4.65
CA THR A 174 -26.37 -4.53 5.57
C THR A 174 -25.88 -4.05 6.94
N PRO A 175 -25.66 -2.74 7.11
CA PRO A 175 -25.18 -2.19 8.37
C PRO A 175 -26.19 -2.44 9.49
N VAL A 176 -25.71 -3.00 10.60
CA VAL A 176 -26.51 -3.24 11.79
C VAL A 176 -26.90 -1.89 12.41
N PRO A 177 -28.17 -1.66 12.78
CA PRO A 177 -28.61 -0.41 13.39
C PRO A 177 -27.82 -0.12 14.68
N ALA A 178 -27.50 1.16 14.91
CA ALA A 178 -26.69 1.61 16.05
C ALA A 178 -27.19 1.08 17.41
N GLU A 179 -28.51 0.95 17.56
CA GLU A 179 -29.20 0.46 18.77
C GLU A 179 -28.81 -0.96 19.20
N HIS A 180 -28.27 -1.78 18.28
CA HIS A 180 -27.84 -3.15 18.55
C HIS A 180 -26.34 -3.27 18.83
N LEU A 181 -25.61 -2.15 18.87
CA LEU A 181 -24.20 -2.14 19.22
C LEU A 181 -24.02 -2.41 20.73
N PRO A 182 -22.92 -3.09 21.13
CA PRO A 182 -22.63 -3.29 22.54
C PRO A 182 -22.49 -1.94 23.25
N ARG A 183 -22.94 -1.90 24.51
CA ARG A 183 -22.78 -0.71 25.36
C ARG A 183 -21.32 -0.34 25.46
N LEU A 184 -21.05 0.96 25.47
CA LEU A 184 -19.71 1.52 25.49
C LEU A 184 -18.85 1.04 26.68
N GLU A 185 -19.49 0.76 27.82
CA GLU A 185 -18.87 0.20 29.03
C GLU A 185 -18.26 -1.20 28.83
N LYS A 186 -18.70 -1.93 27.81
CA LYS A 186 -18.21 -3.28 27.47
C LYS A 186 -17.13 -3.27 26.41
N LEU A 187 -16.79 -2.10 25.86
CA LEU A 187 -15.71 -1.96 24.88
C LEU A 187 -14.35 -1.97 25.60
N SER A 188 -13.44 -2.75 25.07
CA SER A 188 -12.06 -2.89 25.55
C SER A 188 -11.08 -2.77 24.36
N ALA A 189 -9.78 -2.61 24.66
CA ALA A 189 -8.75 -2.57 23.62
C ALA A 189 -8.68 -3.86 22.78
N ASP A 190 -9.15 -4.99 23.34
CA ASP A 190 -9.25 -6.28 22.66
C ASP A 190 -10.53 -6.45 21.82
N SER A 191 -11.42 -5.45 21.84
CA SER A 191 -12.66 -5.50 21.06
C SER A 191 -12.38 -5.51 19.56
N PRO A 192 -13.18 -6.23 18.75
CA PRO A 192 -12.95 -6.30 17.32
C PRO A 192 -12.93 -4.89 16.68
N PRO A 193 -11.97 -4.61 15.78
CA PRO A 193 -11.80 -3.28 15.19
C PRO A 193 -13.06 -2.81 14.44
N THR A 194 -13.82 -3.74 13.88
CA THR A 194 -15.12 -3.49 13.24
C THR A 194 -16.16 -2.89 14.18
N VAL A 195 -16.19 -3.33 15.44
CA VAL A 195 -17.16 -2.83 16.44
C VAL A 195 -16.81 -1.40 16.81
N LEU A 196 -15.53 -1.11 17.08
CA LEU A 196 -15.04 0.23 17.38
C LEU A 196 -15.32 1.19 16.21
N ARG A 197 -14.99 0.77 14.98
CA ARG A 197 -15.25 1.56 13.76
C ARG A 197 -16.73 1.89 13.60
N ARG A 198 -17.61 0.90 13.74
CA ARG A 198 -19.06 1.11 13.65
C ARG A 198 -19.57 2.06 14.73
N TYR A 199 -19.04 1.94 15.94
CA TYR A 199 -19.40 2.85 17.02
C TYR A 199 -19.00 4.30 16.70
N LEU A 200 -17.78 4.51 16.19
CA LEU A 200 -17.30 5.83 15.73
C LEU A 200 -18.18 6.39 14.60
N LEU A 201 -18.61 5.54 13.66
CA LEU A 201 -19.44 5.98 12.53
C LEU A 201 -20.90 6.25 12.92
N ALA A 202 -21.44 5.51 13.87
CA ALA A 202 -22.82 5.62 14.31
C ALA A 202 -23.06 6.78 15.27
N TYR A 203 -22.17 7.00 16.24
CA TYR A 203 -22.42 7.91 17.37
C TYR A 203 -21.66 9.23 17.31
N TYR A 204 -20.61 9.34 16.49
CA TYR A 204 -19.77 10.53 16.46
C TYR A 204 -19.81 11.22 15.10
N PHE A 205 -19.90 12.55 15.07
CA PHE A 205 -19.78 13.32 13.83
C PHE A 205 -18.31 13.53 13.44
N ALA A 206 -18.06 13.97 12.21
CA ALA A 206 -16.69 14.20 11.71
C ALA A 206 -15.91 15.19 12.59
N ASP A 207 -16.57 16.24 13.08
CA ASP A 207 -15.95 17.24 13.96
C ASP A 207 -15.59 16.66 15.33
N GLN A 208 -16.44 15.80 15.89
CA GLN A 208 -16.16 15.11 17.16
C GLN A 208 -15.01 14.12 17.02
N LEU A 209 -14.92 13.41 15.89
CA LEU A 209 -13.78 12.54 15.59
C LEU A 209 -12.48 13.33 15.45
N ARG A 210 -12.56 14.55 14.89
CA ARG A 210 -11.42 15.47 14.81
C ARG A 210 -11.00 15.94 16.20
N GLU A 211 -11.92 16.39 17.04
CA GLU A 211 -11.64 16.78 18.43
C GLU A 211 -10.99 15.63 19.22
N MET A 212 -11.47 14.40 19.02
CA MET A 212 -10.86 13.20 19.63
C MET A 212 -9.44 12.95 19.10
N ALA A 213 -9.20 13.12 17.81
CA ALA A 213 -7.86 12.99 17.25
C ALA A 213 -6.91 14.05 17.83
N GLU A 214 -7.36 15.31 17.92
CA GLU A 214 -6.60 16.41 18.52
C GLU A 214 -6.30 16.14 20.01
N ALA A 215 -7.28 15.63 20.77
CA ALA A 215 -7.09 15.23 22.16
C ALA A 215 -6.09 14.07 22.34
N LEU A 216 -5.93 13.21 21.32
CA LEU A 216 -4.95 12.13 21.29
C LEU A 216 -3.58 12.57 20.75
N GLU A 217 -3.41 13.88 20.49
CA GLU A 217 -2.23 14.49 19.88
C GLU A 217 -1.96 13.97 18.45
N ILE A 218 -3.04 13.66 17.73
CA ILE A 218 -3.00 13.17 16.35
C ILE A 218 -3.47 14.28 15.43
N ASP A 219 -2.62 14.68 14.48
CA ASP A 219 -3.01 15.61 13.43
C ASP A 219 -4.06 14.95 12.51
N TRP A 220 -5.28 15.49 12.52
CA TRP A 220 -6.41 15.02 11.72
C TRP A 220 -6.11 15.03 10.22
N GLU A 221 -5.26 15.93 9.75
CA GLU A 221 -4.87 16.01 8.33
C GLU A 221 -3.85 14.93 7.98
N MET A 222 -3.04 14.46 8.93
CA MET A 222 -2.13 13.33 8.74
C MET A 222 -2.85 11.98 8.59
N LEU A 223 -4.12 11.88 9.00
CA LEU A 223 -4.93 10.67 8.81
C LEU A 223 -5.39 10.48 7.36
N GLY A 224 -5.02 11.38 6.45
CA GLY A 224 -5.27 11.29 5.02
C GLY A 224 -6.48 12.11 4.55
N LEU A 225 -6.57 12.30 3.24
CA LEU A 225 -7.72 12.92 2.59
C LEU A 225 -8.78 11.84 2.34
N GLY A 226 -10.03 12.09 2.73
CA GLY A 226 -11.09 11.10 2.52
C GLY A 226 -12.37 11.35 3.29
N SER A 227 -13.30 10.41 3.14
CA SER A 227 -14.59 10.41 3.83
C SER A 227 -14.41 10.20 5.36
N LYS A 228 -15.49 10.42 6.13
CA LYS A 228 -15.55 10.08 7.56
C LYS A 228 -15.16 8.62 7.82
N GLN A 229 -15.53 7.71 6.92
CA GLN A 229 -15.27 6.28 6.99
C GLN A 229 -13.78 5.97 6.85
N ALA A 230 -13.12 6.52 5.82
CA ALA A 230 -11.67 6.44 5.65
C ALA A 230 -10.92 7.02 6.85
N LYS A 231 -11.29 8.21 7.36
CA LYS A 231 -10.60 8.83 8.50
C LYS A 231 -10.78 8.04 9.79
N ALA A 232 -11.97 7.51 10.06
CA ALA A 232 -12.21 6.65 11.23
C ALA A 232 -11.39 5.35 11.18
N ARG A 233 -11.29 4.71 10.01
CA ARG A 233 -10.43 3.54 9.80
C ARG A 233 -8.96 3.88 10.04
N ASN A 234 -8.48 4.96 9.44
CA ASN A 234 -7.07 5.38 9.57
C ASN A 234 -6.70 5.78 11.00
N LEU A 235 -7.62 6.42 11.73
CA LEU A 235 -7.45 6.71 13.16
C LEU A 235 -7.25 5.42 13.97
N LEU A 236 -8.10 4.41 13.77
CA LEU A 236 -8.00 3.13 14.47
C LEU A 236 -6.72 2.37 14.11
N LEU A 237 -6.32 2.38 12.83
CA LEU A 237 -5.04 1.81 12.39
C LEU A 237 -3.85 2.51 13.06
N TYR A 238 -3.86 3.84 13.11
CA TYR A 238 -2.81 4.64 13.74
C TYR A 238 -2.66 4.30 15.23
N LEU A 239 -3.79 4.17 15.94
CA LEU A 239 -3.83 3.87 17.36
C LEU A 239 -3.39 2.43 17.65
N ARG A 240 -3.88 1.44 16.89
CA ARG A 240 -3.47 0.04 17.06
C ARG A 240 -1.98 -0.18 16.85
N ARG A 241 -1.37 0.48 15.85
CA ARG A 241 0.08 0.37 15.60
C ARG A 241 0.93 0.88 16.77
N ARG A 242 0.37 1.74 17.63
CA ARG A 242 1.04 2.31 18.80
C ARG A 242 0.50 1.78 20.13
N ASP A 243 -0.40 0.80 20.10
CA ASP A 243 -1.08 0.25 21.27
C ASP A 243 -1.86 1.30 22.11
N ARG A 244 -2.39 2.33 21.44
CA ARG A 244 -3.11 3.46 22.08
C ARG A 244 -4.64 3.37 21.97
N THR A 245 -5.18 2.21 21.57
CA THR A 245 -6.64 2.01 21.40
C THR A 245 -7.41 2.23 22.71
N ALA A 246 -6.79 1.92 23.85
CA ALA A 246 -7.40 2.12 25.17
C ALA A 246 -7.68 3.61 25.48
N GLU A 247 -6.80 4.52 25.03
CA GLU A 247 -6.98 5.96 25.24
C GLU A 247 -8.19 6.49 24.47
N LEU A 248 -8.41 6.02 23.24
CA LEU A 248 -9.59 6.36 22.45
C LEU A 248 -10.88 5.87 23.14
N ILE A 249 -10.88 4.62 23.63
CA ILE A 249 -12.06 4.08 24.33
C ILE A 249 -12.36 4.90 25.59
N ALA A 250 -11.33 5.30 26.34
CA ALA A 250 -11.50 6.17 27.50
C ALA A 250 -12.07 7.55 27.15
N LEU A 251 -11.69 8.12 26.00
CA LEU A 251 -12.28 9.36 25.49
C LEU A 251 -13.74 9.16 25.06
N MET A 252 -14.03 8.06 24.36
CA MET A 252 -15.41 7.72 24.01
C MET A 252 -16.27 7.58 25.27
N GLN A 253 -15.73 6.97 26.34
CA GLN A 253 -16.42 6.78 27.63
C GLN A 253 -16.63 8.07 28.42
N LYS A 254 -15.82 9.10 28.17
CA LYS A 254 -16.00 10.42 28.75
C LYS A 254 -16.96 11.30 27.95
N ALA A 255 -17.08 11.04 26.64
CA ALA A 255 -17.87 11.85 25.72
C ALA A 255 -19.31 11.36 25.52
N GLY A 256 -19.59 10.09 25.84
CA GLY A 256 -20.94 9.50 25.87
C GLY A 256 -21.62 9.67 27.21
#